data_AF-A0A534S4J4-F1
#
_entry.id   AF-A0A534S4J4-F1
#
_cell.length_a   1.000
_cell.length_b   1.000
_cell.length_c   1.000
_cell.angle_alpha   90.00
_cell.angle_beta   90.00
_cell.angle_gamma   90.00
#
_symmetry.space_group_name_H-M   'P 1'
#
loop_
_entity.id
_entity.type
_entity.pdbx_description
1 polymer ?
#
loop_
_entity_poly.entity_id
_entity_poly.type
_entity_poly.pdbx_seq_one_letter_code
_entity_poly.pdbx_strand_id
1 'polypeptide(L)'
;IIYTPRSQATIVEDSWQVSGLVGTGSNDFILEEVFVPENHSHILGPGTPRGNHYQSPLYTTYPFVSAFAFPMGAVALGIAQGAIDAVMTLAQTKK
;
A
#
# COMPACT_ATOMS: atom_id res chain seq x y z
N ILE A 1 9.24 10.89 1.86
CA ILE A 1 7.89 10.65 2.41
C ILE A 1 7.53 11.80 3.31
N ILE A 2 6.30 12.28 3.21
CA ILE A 2 5.72 13.25 4.14
C ILE A 2 4.51 12.62 4.84
N TYR A 3 4.23 13.06 6.06
CA TYR A 3 3.06 12.66 6.83
C TYR A 3 2.23 13.88 7.19
N THR A 4 0.93 13.82 6.94
CA THR A 4 -0.02 14.87 7.29
C THR A 4 -1.32 14.25 7.83
N PRO A 5 -2.04 14.91 8.77
CA PRO A 5 -3.34 14.45 9.20
C PRO A 5 -4.31 14.28 8.03
N ARG A 6 -5.15 13.23 8.07
CA ARG A 6 -6.19 12.99 7.06
C ARG A 6 -7.06 14.23 6.81
N SER A 7 -7.35 15.04 7.84
CA SER A 7 -8.18 16.24 7.73
C SER A 7 -7.60 17.34 6.83
N GLN A 8 -6.31 17.29 6.48
CA GLN A 8 -5.68 18.23 5.55
C GLN A 8 -5.74 17.78 4.09
N ALA A 9 -6.22 16.56 3.83
CA ALA A 9 -6.39 16.01 2.49
C ALA A 9 -7.86 16.04 2.06
N THR A 10 -8.08 16.37 0.78
CA THR A 10 -9.39 16.20 0.13
C THR A 10 -9.30 14.99 -0.79
N ILE A 11 -10.20 14.03 -0.62
CA ILE A 11 -10.30 12.89 -1.55
C ILE A 11 -11.00 13.37 -2.81
N VAL A 12 -10.47 13.01 -3.97
CA VAL A 12 -11.15 13.24 -5.24
C VAL A 12 -12.18 12.12 -5.40
N GLU A 13 -13.43 12.47 -5.16
CA GLU A 13 -14.55 11.53 -5.32
C GLU A 13 -14.59 10.99 -6.76
N ASP A 14 -14.96 9.72 -6.90
CA ASP A 14 -15.06 9.00 -8.17
C ASP A 14 -13.77 8.95 -9.02
N SER A 15 -12.59 9.20 -8.43
CA SER A 15 -11.30 9.06 -9.14
C SER A 15 -10.90 7.59 -9.41
N TRP A 16 -11.49 6.62 -8.70
CA TRP A 16 -11.16 5.19 -8.83
C TRP A 16 -12.17 4.37 -9.66
N GLN A 17 -12.38 4.75 -10.92
CA GLN A 17 -13.25 4.03 -11.86
C GLN A 17 -12.44 3.03 -12.71
N VAL A 18 -12.25 1.82 -12.19
CA VAL A 18 -11.38 0.78 -12.78
C VAL A 18 -12.11 -0.55 -13.02
N SER A 19 -11.52 -1.44 -13.82
CA SER A 19 -12.11 -2.74 -14.15
C SER A 19 -11.76 -3.89 -13.19
N GLY A 20 -10.74 -3.70 -12.35
CA GLY A 20 -10.25 -4.71 -11.42
C GLY A 20 -9.69 -4.03 -10.16
N LEU A 21 -9.67 -4.76 -9.04
CA LEU A 21 -9.34 -4.19 -7.72
C LEU A 21 -10.25 -3.00 -7.33
N VAL A 22 -11.49 -2.95 -7.84
CA VAL A 22 -12.44 -1.85 -7.61
C VAL A 22 -12.66 -1.58 -6.11
N GLY A 23 -12.70 -2.64 -5.31
CA GLY A 23 -12.92 -2.56 -3.86
C GLY A 23 -11.74 -1.97 -3.06
N THR A 24 -10.59 -1.69 -3.67
CA THR A 24 -9.47 -1.05 -2.95
C THR A 24 -9.72 0.42 -2.67
N GLY A 25 -10.55 1.09 -3.49
CA GLY A 25 -10.84 2.51 -3.35
C GLY A 25 -9.57 3.37 -3.37
N SER A 26 -8.63 3.09 -4.29
CA SER A 26 -7.34 3.80 -4.41
C SER A 26 -7.50 5.18 -5.03
N ASN A 27 -8.45 5.96 -4.51
CA ASN A 27 -8.79 7.29 -4.97
C ASN A 27 -7.60 8.24 -4.86
N ASP A 28 -7.56 9.19 -5.78
CA ASP A 28 -6.66 10.33 -5.73
C ASP A 28 -7.02 11.24 -4.54
N PHE A 29 -6.03 11.98 -4.07
CA PHE A 29 -6.22 12.98 -3.04
C PHE A 29 -5.39 14.22 -3.31
N ILE A 30 -5.86 15.36 -2.81
CA ILE A 30 -5.26 16.67 -3.00
C ILE A 30 -4.83 17.23 -1.64
N LEU A 31 -3.63 17.80 -1.60
CA LEU A 31 -3.13 18.64 -0.52
C LEU A 31 -2.89 20.04 -1.08
N GLU A 32 -3.66 21.03 -0.61
CA GLU A 32 -3.55 22.43 -1.05
C GLU A 32 -2.87 23.27 0.01
N GLU A 33 -1.69 23.82 -0.33
CA GLU A 33 -0.91 24.74 0.52
C GLU A 33 -0.69 24.23 1.97
N VAL A 34 -0.60 22.92 2.13
CA VAL A 34 -0.44 22.27 3.43
C VAL A 34 0.99 22.43 3.94
N PHE A 35 1.14 23.07 5.10
CA PHE A 35 2.41 23.09 5.82
C PHE A 35 2.70 21.73 6.46
N VAL A 36 3.86 21.16 6.13
CA VAL A 36 4.35 19.90 6.73
C VAL A 36 5.59 20.20 7.58
N PRO A 37 5.53 19.96 8.90
CA PRO A 37 6.69 20.09 9.77
C PRO A 37 7.86 19.17 9.35
N GLU A 38 9.09 19.59 9.65
CA GLU A 38 10.29 18.82 9.30
C GLU A 38 10.30 17.42 9.93
N ASN A 39 9.82 17.27 11.17
CA ASN A 39 9.73 15.98 11.85
C ASN A 39 8.68 15.03 11.26
N HIS A 40 7.86 15.48 10.31
CA HIS A 40 6.92 14.67 9.52
C HIS A 40 7.42 14.45 8.08
N SER A 41 8.65 14.86 7.78
CA SER A 41 9.26 14.78 6.46
C SER A 41 10.52 13.92 6.52
N HIS A 42 10.59 12.87 5.71
CA HIS A 42 11.67 11.90 5.74
C HIS A 42 12.21 11.59 4.35
N ILE A 43 13.53 11.59 4.22
CA ILE A 43 14.21 11.06 3.03
C ILE A 43 14.23 9.55 3.14
N LEU A 44 13.72 8.88 2.10
CA LEU A 44 13.89 7.44 1.94
C LEU A 44 15.23 7.19 1.26
N GLY A 45 16.14 6.52 1.94
CA GLY A 45 17.41 6.12 1.35
C GLY A 45 18.28 5.30 2.30
N PRO A 46 19.42 4.81 1.80
CA PRO A 46 20.44 4.22 2.64
C PRO A 46 20.89 5.22 3.72
N GLY A 47 21.02 4.77 4.96
CA GLY A 47 21.53 5.61 6.05
C GLY A 47 20.52 6.57 6.67
N THR A 48 19.22 6.49 6.33
CA THR A 48 18.18 7.26 7.05
C THR A 48 18.25 6.96 8.55
N PRO A 49 18.43 7.98 9.42
CA PRO A 49 18.53 7.78 10.87
C PRO A 49 17.28 7.07 11.40
N ARG A 50 17.48 5.97 12.12
CA ARG A 50 16.39 5.28 12.81
C ARG A 50 16.40 5.68 14.28
N GLY A 51 15.23 6.04 14.80
CA GLY A 51 15.08 6.34 16.22
C GLY A 51 15.48 5.13 17.08
N ASN A 52 15.88 5.40 18.32
CA ASN A 52 16.32 4.38 19.29
C ASN A 52 15.26 3.29 19.57
N HIS A 53 14.01 3.50 19.17
CA HIS A 53 12.91 2.55 19.31
C HIS A 53 12.89 1.44 18.24
N TYR A 54 13.57 1.62 17.11
CA TYR A 54 13.45 0.74 15.92
C TYR A 54 14.72 -0.10 15.68
N GLN A 55 15.15 -0.84 16.71
CA GLN A 55 16.41 -1.58 16.70
C GLN A 55 16.29 -3.06 16.26
N SER A 56 15.05 -3.58 16.14
CA SER A 56 14.82 -4.96 15.68
C SER A 56 15.28 -5.17 14.23
N PRO A 57 15.77 -6.36 13.84
CA PRO A 57 16.17 -6.68 12.47
C PRO A 57 15.10 -6.40 11.41
N LEU A 58 13.81 -6.43 11.78
CA LEU A 58 12.73 -6.06 10.87
C LEU A 58 12.83 -4.59 10.41
N TYR A 59 13.22 -3.70 11.31
CA TYR A 59 13.46 -2.30 10.97
C TYR A 59 14.88 -2.15 10.45
N THR A 60 15.84 -2.74 11.18
CA THR A 60 17.22 -3.11 10.92
C THR A 60 17.73 -3.33 9.50
N THR A 61 17.34 -4.48 8.99
CA THR A 61 18.06 -5.22 7.96
C THR A 61 17.15 -5.41 6.75
N TYR A 62 15.84 -5.37 6.97
CA TYR A 62 14.87 -5.52 5.91
C TYR A 62 14.84 -4.26 5.03
N PRO A 63 15.10 -4.38 3.71
CA PRO A 63 15.09 -3.22 2.83
C PRO A 63 13.70 -2.62 2.72
N PHE A 64 13.61 -1.28 2.82
CA PHE A 64 12.34 -0.56 2.74
C PHE A 64 11.58 -0.83 1.43
N VAL A 65 12.29 -0.86 0.30
CA VAL A 65 11.69 -1.15 -1.02
C VAL A 65 11.07 -2.55 -1.04
N SER A 66 11.75 -3.54 -0.45
CA SER A 66 11.24 -4.89 -0.32
C SER A 66 9.97 -4.91 0.54
N ALA A 67 9.95 -4.17 1.65
CA ALA A 67 8.77 -4.07 2.53
C ALA A 67 7.52 -3.56 1.80
N PHE A 68 7.69 -2.68 0.81
CA PHE A 68 6.59 -2.19 -0.03
C PHE A 68 6.21 -3.17 -1.16
N ALA A 69 7.19 -3.83 -1.78
CA ALA A 69 6.95 -4.67 -2.95
C ALA A 69 6.34 -6.04 -2.60
N PHE A 70 6.76 -6.67 -1.49
CA PHE A 70 6.34 -8.03 -1.16
C PHE A 70 4.82 -8.18 -0.93
N PRO A 71 4.13 -7.28 -0.22
CA PRO A 71 2.67 -7.37 -0.05
C PRO A 71 1.92 -7.39 -1.38
N MET A 72 2.37 -6.62 -2.38
CA MET A 72 1.74 -6.59 -3.71
C MET A 72 1.81 -7.96 -4.39
N GLY A 73 2.97 -8.63 -4.32
CA GLY A 73 3.12 -9.99 -4.85
C GLY A 73 2.27 -11.02 -4.11
N ALA A 74 2.18 -10.90 -2.78
CA ALA A 74 1.34 -11.79 -1.98
C ALA A 74 -0.16 -11.67 -2.33
N VAL A 75 -0.66 -10.44 -2.52
CA VAL A 75 -2.04 -10.19 -2.96
C VAL A 75 -2.30 -10.80 -4.33
N ALA A 76 -1.41 -10.59 -5.30
CA ALA A 76 -1.54 -11.15 -6.64
C ALA A 76 -1.58 -12.69 -6.63
N LEU A 77 -0.72 -13.32 -5.80
CA LEU A 77 -0.71 -14.78 -5.64
C LEU A 77 -2.01 -15.31 -5.04
N GLY A 78 -2.54 -14.64 -4.00
CA GLY A 78 -3.82 -15.02 -3.40
C GLY A 78 -4.99 -14.91 -4.37
N ILE A 79 -5.03 -13.85 -5.19
CA ILE A 79 -6.04 -13.69 -6.25
C ILE A 79 -5.94 -14.83 -7.27
N ALA A 80 -4.73 -15.18 -7.71
CA ALA A 80 -4.52 -16.26 -8.66
C ALA A 80 -5.00 -17.61 -8.10
N GLN A 81 -4.68 -17.92 -6.85
CA GLN A 81 -5.15 -19.14 -6.19
C GLN A 81 -6.68 -19.18 -6.10
N GLY A 82 -7.31 -18.09 -5.65
CA GLY A 82 -8.78 -18.02 -5.56
C GLY A 82 -9.47 -18.18 -6.91
N ALA A 83 -8.88 -17.66 -7.99
CA ALA A 83 -9.39 -17.84 -9.35
C ALA A 83 -9.33 -19.32 -9.78
N ILE A 84 -8.23 -20.01 -9.50
CA ILE A 84 -8.08 -21.45 -9.79
C ILE A 84 -9.14 -22.25 -9.02
N ASP A 85 -9.28 -22.01 -7.72
CA ASP A 85 -10.23 -22.72 -6.86
C ASP A 85 -11.69 -22.53 -7.32
N ALA A 86 -12.04 -21.31 -7.74
CA ALA A 86 -13.35 -21.00 -8.29
C ALA A 86 -13.63 -21.76 -9.59
N VAL A 87 -12.67 -21.83 -10.51
CA VAL A 87 -12.79 -22.59 -11.77
C VAL A 87 -12.94 -24.08 -11.48
N MET A 88 -12.14 -24.63 -10.56
CA MET A 88 -12.22 -26.05 -10.18
C MET A 88 -13.58 -26.40 -9.58
N THR A 89 -14.12 -25.53 -8.72
CA THR A 89 -15.46 -25.70 -8.14
C THR A 89 -16.55 -25.65 -9.22
N LEU A 90 -16.45 -24.70 -10.16
CA LEU A 90 -17.39 -24.59 -11.27
C LEU A 90 -17.35 -25.83 -12.17
N ALA A 91 -16.16 -26.31 -12.52
CA ALA A 91 -15.98 -27.48 -13.38
C ALA A 91 -16.62 -28.77 -12.80
N GLN A 92 -16.66 -28.91 -11.47
CA GLN A 92 -17.27 -30.06 -10.80
C GLN A 92 -18.80 -29.95 -10.68
N THR A 93 -19.34 -28.73 -10.69
CA THR A 93 -20.76 -28.47 -10.40
C THR A 93 -21.58 -28.17 -11.65
N LYS A 94 -20.92 -27.86 -12.78
CA LYS A 94 -21.57 -27.59 -14.06
C LYS A 94 -22.00 -28.90 -14.72
N LYS A 95 -23.31 -29.06 -14.93
CA LYS A 95 -23.91 -30.15 -15.73
C LYS A 95 -23.72 -29.92 -17.22
#